data_AF-A0A376M0A0-F1
#
_entry.id   AF-A0A376M0A0-F1
#
_cell.length_a   1.000
_cell.length_b   1.000
_cell.length_c   1.000
_cell.angle_alpha   90.00
_cell.angle_beta   90.00
_cell.angle_gamma   90.00
#
_symmetry.space_group_name_H-M   'P 1'
#
loop_
_entity.id
_entity.type
_entity.pdbx_description
1 polymer ?
#
loop_
_entity_poly.entity_id
_entity_poly.type
_entity_poly.pdbx_seq_one_letter_code
_entity_poly.pdbx_strand_id
1 'polypeptide(L)' 'MSHNLEHQKVHTRMVKEVLKAVARANNHPYQSVFTDFIAGHPSCTVWFWETFHKM' A
#
# COMPACT_ATOMS: atom_id res chain seq x y z
N MET A 1 -22.98 -6.66 5.65
CA MET A 1 -22.14 -5.55 5.14
C MET A 1 -22.11 -5.67 3.63
N SER A 2 -22.74 -4.75 2.89
CA SER A 2 -22.74 -4.82 1.42
C SER A 2 -21.37 -4.34 0.93
N HIS A 3 -20.53 -5.27 0.47
CA HIS A 3 -19.29 -4.95 -0.21
C HIS A 3 -19.62 -4.37 -1.58
N ASN A 4 -19.73 -3.04 -1.67
CA ASN A 4 -19.88 -2.36 -2.95
C ASN A 4 -18.58 -2.51 -3.76
N LEU A 5 -18.67 -3.13 -4.93
CA LEU A 5 -17.55 -3.39 -5.82
C LEU A 5 -16.81 -2.10 -6.22
N GLU A 6 -17.52 -0.98 -6.35
CA GLU A 6 -16.91 0.33 -6.64
C GLU A 6 -16.05 0.81 -5.48
N HIS A 7 -16.55 0.64 -4.25
CA HIS A 7 -15.79 0.96 -3.05
C HIS A 7 -14.51 0.12 -2.96
N GLN A 8 -14.58 -1.19 -3.25
CA GLN A 8 -13.39 -2.04 -3.30
C GLN A 8 -12.40 -1.64 -4.40
N LYS A 9 -12.89 -1.20 -5.58
CA LYS A 9 -12.03 -0.69 -6.66
C LYS A 9 -11.30 0.58 -6.24
N VAL A 10 -11.99 1.51 -5.56
CA VAL A 10 -11.38 2.74 -5.02
C VAL A 10 -10.32 2.40 -3.97
N HIS A 11 -10.65 1.52 -3.01
CA HIS A 11 -9.69 1.07 -2.00
C HIS A 11 -8.46 0.38 -2.61
N THR A 12 -8.67 -0.51 -3.58
CA THR A 12 -7.57 -1.21 -4.27
C THR A 12 -6.67 -0.22 -5.01
N ARG A 13 -7.27 0.76 -5.70
CA ARG A 13 -6.51 1.81 -6.40
C ARG A 13 -5.69 2.64 -5.43
N MET A 14 -6.30 3.05 -4.31
CA MET A 14 -5.63 3.84 -3.27
C MET A 14 -4.43 3.08 -2.69
N VAL A 15 -4.61 1.83 -2.24
CA VAL A 15 -3.53 1.00 -1.69
C VAL A 15 -2.39 0.83 -2.71
N LYS A 16 -2.71 0.63 -3.99
CA LYS A 16 -1.70 0.50 -5.05
C LYS A 16 -0.84 1.76 -5.20
N GLU A 17 -1.44 2.95 -5.16
CA GLU A 17 -0.69 4.20 -5.28
C GLU A 17 0.18 4.49 -4.05
N VAL A 18 -0.30 4.18 -2.84
CA VAL A 18 0.50 4.29 -1.62
C VAL A 18 1.72 3.36 -1.69
N LEU A 19 1.54 2.09 -2.08
CA LEU A 19 2.65 1.15 -2.19
C LEU A 19 3.67 1.55 -3.26
N LYS A 20 3.24 2.19 -4.36
CA LYS A 20 4.17 2.78 -5.33
C LYS A 20 4.96 3.94 -4.73
N ALA A 21 4.33 4.79 -3.91
CA ALA A 21 5.02 5.88 -3.25
C ALA A 21 6.02 5.38 -2.21
N VAL A 22 5.67 4.35 -1.43
CA VAL A 22 6.60 3.66 -0.52
C VAL A 22 7.82 3.12 -1.29
N ALA A 23 7.59 2.45 -2.41
CA ALA A 23 8.67 1.93 -3.26
C ALA A 23 9.60 3.03 -3.76
N ARG A 24 9.05 4.16 -4.22
CA ARG A 24 9.83 5.33 -4.66
C ARG A 24 10.62 5.97 -3.53
N ALA A 25 9.99 6.16 -2.36
CA ALA A 25 10.62 6.81 -1.21
C ALA A 25 11.79 6.00 -0.63
N ASN A 26 11.71 4.67 -0.68
CA ASN A 26 12.72 3.76 -0.14
C ASN A 26 13.68 3.22 -1.20
N ASN A 27 13.57 3.67 -2.45
CA ASN A 27 14.35 3.16 -3.59
C ASN A 27 14.32 1.61 -3.71
N HIS A 28 13.15 1.02 -3.46
CA HIS A 28 12.93 -0.42 -3.48
C HIS A 28 12.05 -0.82 -4.69
N PRO A 29 12.21 -2.03 -5.23
CA PRO A 29 11.29 -2.56 -6.22
C PRO A 29 9.87 -2.66 -5.65
N TYR A 30 8.88 -2.20 -6.42
CA TYR A 30 7.46 -2.31 -6.03
C TYR A 30 7.06 -3.75 -5.67
N GLN A 31 7.59 -4.73 -6.40
CA GLN A 31 7.29 -6.14 -6.16
C GLN A 31 7.78 -6.63 -4.79
N SER A 32 8.93 -6.13 -4.32
CA SER A 32 9.44 -6.43 -2.97
C SER A 32 8.52 -5.81 -1.92
N VAL A 33 8.23 -4.51 -2.05
CA VAL A 33 7.33 -3.78 -1.14
C VAL A 33 5.94 -4.42 -1.08
N PHE A 34 5.41 -4.86 -2.22
CA PHE A 34 4.13 -5.56 -2.27
C PHE A 34 4.19 -6.92 -1.57
N THR A 35 5.26 -7.68 -1.77
CA THR A 35 5.45 -8.98 -1.11
C THR A 35 5.55 -8.80 0.41
N ASP A 36 6.34 -7.83 0.87
CA ASP A 36 6.50 -7.50 2.29
C ASP A 36 5.19 -7.01 2.92
N PHE A 37 4.40 -6.22 2.17
CA PHE A 37 3.09 -5.74 2.61
C PHE A 37 2.10 -6.89 2.80
N ILE A 38 2.01 -7.81 1.83
CA ILE A 38 1.11 -8.98 1.93
C ILE A 38 1.58 -9.96 3.01
N ALA A 39 2.90 -10.09 3.21
CA ALA A 39 3.48 -10.87 4.30
C ALA A 39 3.29 -10.22 5.68
N GLY A 40 2.76 -8.99 5.74
CA GLY A 40 2.55 -8.27 6.99
C GLY A 40 3.85 -7.83 7.68
N HIS A 41 4.91 -7.57 6.91
CA HIS A 41 6.20 -7.21 7.47
C HIS A 41 6.10 -5.89 8.27
N PRO A 42 6.60 -5.84 9.53
CA PRO A 42 6.38 -4.69 10.42
C PRO A 42 6.94 -3.37 9.87
N SER A 43 8.10 -3.39 9.22
CA SER A 43 8.67 -2.16 8.64
C SER A 43 7.88 -1.66 7.43
N CYS A 44 7.37 -2.56 6.60
CA CYS A 44 6.59 -2.21 5.42
C CYS A 44 5.20 -1.66 5.79
N THR A 45 4.58 -2.21 6.83
CA THR A 45 3.29 -1.72 7.34
C THR A 45 3.43 -0.33 7.97
N VAL A 46 4.52 -0.06 8.70
CA VAL A 46 4.84 1.29 9.20
C VAL A 46 5.02 2.28 8.04
N TRP A 47 5.87 1.97 7.06
CA TRP A 47 6.07 2.84 5.89
C TRP A 47 4.80 3.10 5.10
N PHE A 48 3.92 2.09 4.99
CA PHE A 48 2.61 2.23 4.37
C PHE A 48 1.76 3.26 5.12
N TRP A 49 1.60 3.14 6.44
CA TRP A 49 0.78 4.08 7.22
C TRP A 49 1.36 5.49 7.23
N GLU A 50 2.69 5.63 7.34
CA GLU A 50 3.35 6.92 7.26
C GLU A 50 3.13 7.61 5.91
N THR A 51 3.19 6.84 4.81
CA THR A 51 2.96 7.37 3.46
C THR A 51 1.47 7.67 3.25
N PHE A 52 0.59 6.81 3.76
CA PHE A 52 -0.85 6.96 3.63
C PHE A 52 -1.38 8.22 4.35
N HIS A 53 -0.90 8.51 5.57
CA HIS A 53 -1.34 9.70 6.31
C HIS A 53 -0.75 11.01 5.77
N LYS A 54 0.29 10.95 4.94
CA LYS A 54 0.93 12.13 4.32
C LYS A 54 0.32 12.49 2.96
N MET A 55 -0.48 11.60 2.37
CA MET A 55 -1.23 11.83 1.13
C MET A 55 -2.62 12.37 1.43
#